data_AF-A0A662SDI2-F1
#
_entry.id   AF-A0A662SDI2-F1
#
_cell.length_a   1.000
_cell.length_b   1.000
_cell.length_c   1.000
_cell.angle_alpha   90.00
_cell.angle_beta   90.00
_cell.angle_gamma   90.00
#
_symmetry.space_group_name_H-M   'P 1'
#
loop_
_entity.id
_entity.type
_entity.pdbx_description
1 polymer ?
#
loop_
_entity_poly.entity_id
_entity_poly.type
_entity_poly.pdbx_seq_one_letter_code
_entity_poly.pdbx_strand_id
1 'polypeptide(L)'
;MPISREEFEKGRIQDTIKARIKKLLEDGRAYTLFEMGDYLFGRPHDLRNAVLRLVEMLVIRQALEDLMREGVIEAREVETRTGKETYYALKRRTL
;
A
#
# COMPACT_ATOMS: atom_id res chain seq x y z
N MET A 1 26.30 6.53 -15.29
CA MET A 1 25.85 5.11 -15.31
C MET A 1 24.43 5.08 -15.86
N PRO A 2 24.13 4.35 -16.94
CA PRO A 2 22.75 4.14 -17.37
C PRO A 2 22.06 3.16 -16.40
N ILE A 3 20.86 3.53 -15.97
CA ILE A 3 20.00 2.74 -15.10
C ILE A 3 19.52 1.52 -15.92
N SER A 4 19.51 0.32 -15.33
CA SER A 4 19.01 -0.86 -16.06
C SER A 4 17.50 -0.71 -16.35
N ARG A 5 17.04 -1.18 -17.51
CA ARG A 5 15.61 -1.10 -17.89
C ARG A 5 14.69 -1.69 -16.81
N GLU A 6 15.12 -2.76 -16.15
CA GLU A 6 14.38 -3.38 -15.04
C GLU A 6 14.27 -2.49 -13.81
N GLU A 7 15.32 -1.75 -13.47
CA GLU A 7 15.30 -0.80 -12.34
C GLU A 7 14.40 0.40 -12.66
N PHE A 8 14.42 0.86 -13.91
CA PHE A 8 13.52 1.91 -14.38
C PHE A 8 12.05 1.48 -14.34
N GLU A 9 11.74 0.25 -14.78
CA GLU A 9 10.39 -0.29 -14.74
C GLU A 9 9.91 -0.54 -13.31
N LYS A 10 10.76 -1.08 -12.44
CA LYS A 10 10.46 -1.28 -11.01
C LYS A 10 10.15 0.05 -10.31
N GLY A 11 10.95 1.09 -10.56
CA GLY A 11 10.70 2.43 -10.03
C GLY A 11 9.36 3.01 -10.49
N ARG A 12 9.05 2.89 -11.79
CA ARG A 12 7.78 3.37 -12.35
C ARG A 12 6.57 2.65 -11.77
N ILE A 13 6.66 1.33 -11.55
CA ILE A 13 5.60 0.54 -10.94
C ILE A 13 5.39 0.98 -9.48
N GLN A 14 6.47 1.15 -8.72
CA GLN A 14 6.40 1.59 -7.32
C GLN A 14 5.79 2.99 -7.18
N ASP A 15 6.16 3.93 -8.04
CA ASP A 15 5.55 5.28 -8.05
C ASP A 15 4.07 5.24 -8.44
N THR A 16 3.69 4.35 -9.36
CA THR A 16 2.28 4.15 -9.73
C THR A 16 1.48 3.60 -8.54
N ILE A 17 2.02 2.63 -7.80
CA ILE A 17 1.35 2.07 -6.61
C ILE A 17 1.25 3.12 -5.49
N LYS A 18 2.32 3.88 -5.22
CA LYS A 18 2.28 4.98 -4.24
C LYS A 18 1.20 6.00 -4.59
N ALA A 19 1.08 6.40 -5.86
CA ALA A 19 0.04 7.31 -6.31
C ALA A 19 -1.38 6.74 -6.12
N ARG A 20 -1.58 5.45 -6.42
CA ARG A 20 -2.88 4.79 -6.20
C ARG A 20 -3.23 4.68 -4.71
N ILE A 21 -2.26 4.39 -3.85
CA ILE A 21 -2.45 4.37 -2.39
C ILE A 21 -2.81 5.77 -1.88
N LYS A 22 -2.09 6.82 -2.30
CA LYS A 22 -2.42 8.20 -1.92
C LYS A 22 -3.86 8.53 -2.31
N LYS A 23 -4.25 8.26 -3.56
CA LYS A 23 -5.61 8.50 -4.05
C LYS A 23 -6.67 7.73 -3.27
N LEU A 24 -6.39 6.48 -2.88
CA LEU A 24 -7.30 5.69 -2.03
C LEU A 24 -7.50 6.34 -0.65
N LEU A 25 -6.44 6.89 -0.06
CA LEU A 25 -6.49 7.51 1.27
C LEU A 25 -7.02 8.96 1.25
N GLU A 26 -7.04 9.62 0.08
CA GLU A 26 -7.62 10.97 -0.11
C GLU A 26 -9.12 11.02 0.23
N ASP A 27 -9.82 9.89 0.17
CA ASP A 27 -11.22 9.76 0.59
C ASP A 27 -11.41 9.93 2.12
N GLY A 28 -10.33 10.15 2.87
CA GLY A 28 -10.33 10.42 4.31
C GLY A 28 -10.59 9.20 5.19
N ARG A 29 -10.66 8.01 4.57
CA ARG A 29 -10.80 6.71 5.23
C ARG A 29 -9.44 6.11 5.53
N ALA A 30 -9.39 5.29 6.58
CA ALA A 30 -8.24 4.48 6.89
C ALA A 30 -8.46 3.06 6.35
N TYR A 31 -7.41 2.43 5.84
CA TYR A 31 -7.48 1.08 5.27
C TYR A 31 -6.38 0.20 5.84
N THR A 32 -6.67 -1.08 6.01
CA THR A 32 -5.66 -2.10 6.33
C THR A 32 -4.85 -2.49 5.08
N LEU A 33 -3.71 -3.16 5.29
CA LEU A 33 -2.89 -3.69 4.19
C LEU A 33 -3.71 -4.60 3.26
N PHE A 34 -4.58 -5.44 3.83
CA PHE A 34 -5.41 -6.37 3.08
C PHE A 34 -6.48 -5.65 2.27
N GLU A 35 -7.16 -4.65 2.85
CA GLU A 35 -8.16 -3.86 2.13
C GLU A 35 -7.54 -3.07 0.97
N MET A 36 -6.33 -2.54 1.16
CA MET A 36 -5.58 -1.89 0.08
C MET A 36 -5.21 -2.88 -1.02
N GLY A 37 -4.76 -4.09 -0.66
CA GLY A 37 -4.47 -5.16 -1.60
C GLY A 37 -5.68 -5.50 -2.46
N ASP A 38 -6.81 -5.76 -1.82
CA ASP A 38 -8.06 -6.10 -2.50
C ASP A 38 -8.57 -4.94 -3.37
N TYR A 39 -8.38 -3.67 -2.97
CA TYR A 39 -8.75 -2.51 -3.78
C TYR A 39 -7.85 -2.33 -5.01
N LEU A 40 -6.54 -2.51 -4.85
CA LEU A 40 -5.57 -2.22 -5.90
C LEU A 40 -5.46 -3.34 -6.95
N PHE A 41 -5.61 -4.59 -6.52
CA PHE A 41 -5.38 -5.77 -7.35
C PHE A 41 -6.63 -6.65 -7.53
N GLY A 42 -7.73 -6.34 -6.82
CA GLY A 42 -8.96 -7.12 -6.84
C GLY A 42 -8.91 -8.33 -5.90
N ARG A 43 -10.04 -9.02 -5.74
CA ARG A 43 -10.07 -10.27 -4.97
C ARG A 43 -9.58 -11.44 -5.83
N PRO A 44 -8.67 -12.29 -5.34
CA PRO A 44 -8.19 -13.43 -6.08
C PRO A 44 -9.32 -14.45 -6.30
N HIS A 45 -9.50 -14.91 -7.54
CA HIS A 45 -10.50 -15.92 -7.91
C HIS A 45 -9.94 -17.36 -7.81
N ASP A 46 -8.61 -17.54 -7.74
CA ASP A 46 -7.94 -18.85 -7.86
C ASP A 46 -6.66 -18.98 -7.00
N LEU A 47 -6.30 -20.22 -6.61
CA LEU A 47 -5.12 -20.57 -5.81
C LEU A 47 -3.78 -20.16 -6.46
N ARG A 48 -3.68 -20.15 -7.79
CA ARG A 48 -2.49 -19.64 -8.50
C ARG A 48 -2.24 -18.15 -8.23
N ASN A 49 -3.29 -17.39 -7.94
CA ASN A 49 -3.18 -15.99 -7.58
C ASN A 49 -2.67 -15.78 -6.15
N ALA A 50 -2.57 -16.83 -5.32
CA ALA A 50 -2.07 -16.68 -3.95
C ALA A 50 -0.59 -16.28 -3.89
N VAL A 51 0.26 -16.80 -4.78
CA VAL A 51 1.68 -16.42 -4.87
C VAL A 51 1.82 -14.99 -5.39
N LEU A 52 1.03 -14.62 -6.40
CA LEU A 52 0.97 -13.24 -6.89
C LEU A 52 0.58 -12.27 -5.76
N ARG A 53 -0.40 -12.65 -4.95
CA ARG A 53 -0.88 -11.85 -3.82
C ARG A 53 0.20 -11.56 -2.78
N LEU A 54 1.14 -12.49 -2.56
CA LEU A 54 2.28 -12.26 -1.67
C LEU A 54 3.22 -11.16 -2.22
N VAL A 55 3.49 -11.20 -3.54
CA VAL A 55 4.31 -10.18 -4.20
C VAL A 55 3.60 -8.83 -4.18
N GLU A 56 2.29 -8.80 -4.48
CA GLU A 56 1.46 -7.60 -4.43
C GLU A 56 1.42 -6.98 -3.03
N MET A 57 1.23 -7.81 -1.99
CA MET A 57 1.27 -7.36 -0.60
C MET A 57 2.65 -6.81 -0.21
N LEU A 58 3.74 -7.43 -0.69
CA LEU A 58 5.09 -6.93 -0.45
C LEU A 58 5.31 -5.55 -1.09
N VAL A 59 4.83 -5.38 -2.33
CA VAL A 59 4.93 -4.10 -3.05
C VAL A 59 4.12 -3.01 -2.35
N ILE A 60 2.90 -3.30 -1.89
CA ILE A 60 2.10 -2.35 -1.11
C ILE A 60 2.81 -2.02 0.19
N ARG A 61 3.33 -3.02 0.91
CA ARG A 61 4.04 -2.80 2.17
C ARG A 61 5.25 -1.88 1.97
N GLN A 62 6.06 -2.10 0.94
CA GLN A 62 7.19 -1.23 0.63
C GLN A 62 6.73 0.19 0.32
N ALA A 63 5.66 0.34 -0.48
CA ALA A 63 5.09 1.65 -0.80
C ALA A 63 4.56 2.36 0.45
N LEU A 64 3.90 1.66 1.37
CA LEU A 64 3.43 2.22 2.64
C LEU A 64 4.59 2.64 3.53
N GLU A 65 5.65 1.83 3.64
CA GLU A 65 6.86 2.20 4.39
C GLU A 65 7.51 3.48 3.84
N ASP A 66 7.62 3.60 2.51
CA ASP A 66 8.13 4.81 1.87
C ASP A 66 7.23 6.02 2.15
N LEU A 67 5.91 5.87 2.03
CA LEU A 67 4.95 6.94 2.31
C LEU A 67 4.94 7.37 3.79
N MET A 68 5.18 6.44 4.71
CA MET A 68 5.36 6.74 6.13
C MET A 68 6.67 7.49 6.38
N ARG A 69 7.77 7.08 5.72
CA ARG A 69 9.06 7.77 5.78
C ARG A 69 8.99 9.18 5.21
N GLU A 70 8.24 9.37 4.11
CA GLU A 70 7.93 10.68 3.53
C GLU A 70 6.99 11.53 4.42
N GLY A 71 6.40 10.93 5.46
CA GLY A 71 5.45 11.60 6.36
C GLY A 71 4.10 11.91 5.72
N VAL A 72 3.75 11.23 4.62
CA VAL A 72 2.48 11.43 3.89
C VAL A 72 1.35 10.66 4.57
N ILE A 73 1.64 9.47 5.10
CA ILE A 73 0.66 8.62 5.76
C ILE A 73 1.08 8.31 7.19
N GLU A 74 0.12 7.93 8.01
CA GLU A 74 0.32 7.45 9.37
C GLU A 74 -0.30 6.06 9.55
N ALA A 75 0.37 5.21 10.33
CA ALA A 75 -0.13 3.91 10.75
C ALA A 75 -0.65 4.00 12.18
N ARG A 76 -1.84 3.47 12.42
CA ARG A 76 -2.45 3.40 13.75
C ARG A 76 -2.90 1.97 14.01
N GLU A 77 -2.39 1.40 15.09
CA GLU A 77 -2.89 0.12 15.60
C GLU A 77 -4.22 0.38 16.31
N VAL A 78 -5.22 -0.42 15.95
CA VAL A 78 -6.57 -0.38 16.53
C VAL A 78 -6.88 -1.77 17.05
N GLU A 79 -7.31 -1.85 18.30
CA GLU A 79 -7.81 -3.09 18.89
C GLU A 79 -9.26 -3.29 18.46
N THR A 80 -9.49 -4.33 17.66
CA THR A 80 -10.81 -4.76 17.22
C THR A 80 -11.24 -6.00 18.01
N ARG A 81 -12.52 -6.38 17.90
CA ARG A 81 -13.06 -7.58 18.58
C ARG A 81 -12.36 -8.88 18.18
N THR A 82 -11.70 -8.89 17.03
CA THR A 82 -11.01 -10.04 16.44
C THR A 82 -9.49 -10.00 16.64
N GLY A 83 -8.95 -8.92 17.19
CA GLY A 83 -7.52 -8.76 17.44
C GLY A 83 -7.03 -7.35 17.17
N LYS A 84 -5.71 -7.17 17.11
CA LYS A 84 -5.08 -5.89 16.78
C LYS A 84 -4.87 -5.79 15.29
N GLU A 85 -5.36 -4.72 14.68
CA GLU A 85 -5.21 -4.45 13.25
C GLU A 85 -4.53 -3.10 13.04
N THR A 86 -3.66 -3.03 12.02
CA THR A 86 -2.98 -1.79 11.64
C THR A 86 -3.73 -1.12 10.49
N TYR A 87 -4.20 0.09 10.75
CA TYR A 87 -4.84 0.94 9.76
C TYR A 87 -3.89 2.04 9.31
N TYR A 88 -3.88 2.29 8.01
CA TYR A 88 -3.09 3.35 7.38
C TYR A 88 -4.04 4.45 6.91
N ALA A 89 -3.70 5.70 7.19
CA ALA A 89 -4.47 6.87 6.78
C ALA A 89 -3.54 7.99 6.29
N LEU A 90 -4.07 8.94 5.50
CA LEU A 90 -3.32 10.16 5.20
C LEU A 90 -3.03 10.91 6.50
N LYS A 91 -1.77 11.30 6.68
CA LYS A 91 -1.38 12.17 7.79
C LYS A 91 -2.02 13.53 7.53
N ARG A 92 -2.95 13.94 8.39
CA ARG A 92 -3.53 15.28 8.30
C ARG A 92 -2.41 16.30 8.54
N ARG A 93 -2.11 17.12 7.52
CA ARG A 93 -1.35 18.35 7.75
C ARG A 93 -2.23 19.24 8.60
N THR A 94 -1.98 19.25 9.91
CA THR A 94 -2.44 20.33 10.78
C THR A 94 -1.75 21.59 10.27
N LEU A 95 -2.49 22.39 9.51
CA LEU A 95 -2.17 23.80 9.25
C LEU A 95 -2.41 24.59 10.53
#